data_AF-A0AA44YX17-F1
#
_entry.id   AF-A0AA44YX17-F1
#
_cell.length_a   1.000
_cell.length_b   1.000
_cell.length_c   1.000
_cell.angle_alpha   90.00
_cell.angle_beta   90.00
_cell.angle_gamma   90.00
#
_symmetry.space_group_name_H-M   'P 1'
#
loop_
_entity.id
_entity.type
_entity.pdbx_description
1 polymer ?
#
loop_
_entity_poly.entity_id
_entity_poly.type
_entity_poly.pdbx_seq_one_letter_code
_entity_poly.pdbx_strand_id
1 'polypeptide(L)'
;THAHIVALSQHPAALGTVAVTYQDMIAALPEATHEDIVGVGKQWSGARALEALLTVAGELRGPPLQLDTGQLLKIAKRGGVTAVEAVHAWRNALTGAPLNLTPEQVVAIASNIGGKQALETVQRLLPVLCQAHGLTPEQVVAIASHDGGKQALETVQRLLPVLCQAHGLTPEQVVAIASNIGGKQALETVQRLLPVLCQAHGLTPEQVVAIASNSGGKQALETVQRLLPVLCQAHGLTPEQVVAIASHDGGKQALETVQRLLPVLCQAHGLTP
;
A
#
# COMPACT_ATOMS: atom_id res chain seq x y z
N THR A 1 -26.18 18.20 -0.94
CA THR A 1 -26.60 18.60 -2.31
C THR A 1 -27.23 17.40 -3.01
N HIS A 2 -27.91 17.59 -4.15
CA HIS A 2 -28.40 16.45 -4.95
C HIS A 2 -27.26 15.50 -5.36
N ALA A 3 -26.09 16.04 -5.70
CA ALA A 3 -24.90 15.24 -6.00
C ALA A 3 -24.48 14.32 -4.83
N HIS A 4 -24.55 14.80 -3.58
CA HIS A 4 -24.25 13.99 -2.39
C HIS A 4 -25.24 12.83 -2.22
N ILE A 5 -26.53 13.05 -2.52
CA ILE A 5 -27.56 12.01 -2.44
C ILE A 5 -27.30 10.92 -3.49
N VAL A 6 -26.95 11.32 -4.72
CA VAL A 6 -26.57 10.38 -5.78
C VAL A 6 -25.35 9.55 -5.37
N ALA A 7 -24.33 10.17 -4.77
CA ALA A 7 -23.15 9.46 -4.28
C ALA A 7 -23.50 8.45 -3.18
N LEU A 8 -24.31 8.86 -2.19
CA LEU A 8 -24.76 7.97 -1.11
C LEU A 8 -25.66 6.83 -1.61
N SER A 9 -26.44 7.02 -2.67
CA SER A 9 -27.34 6.00 -3.20
C SER A 9 -26.62 4.76 -3.75
N GLN A 10 -25.30 4.84 -3.96
CA GLN A 10 -24.46 3.68 -4.28
C GLN A 10 -24.51 2.61 -3.16
N HIS A 11 -24.84 3.03 -1.93
CA HIS A 11 -25.08 2.15 -0.79
C HIS A 11 -26.40 2.53 -0.08
N PRO A 12 -27.54 1.90 -0.44
CA PRO A 12 -28.86 2.33 0.00
C PRO A 12 -29.03 2.50 1.52
N ALA A 13 -28.39 1.65 2.33
CA ALA A 13 -28.42 1.77 3.79
C ALA A 13 -27.86 3.11 4.29
N ALA A 14 -26.87 3.68 3.60
CA ALA A 14 -26.24 4.94 3.99
C ALA A 14 -27.20 6.14 3.86
N LEU A 15 -28.16 6.11 2.93
CA LEU A 15 -29.19 7.15 2.84
C LEU A 15 -30.03 7.22 4.11
N GLY A 16 -30.50 6.05 4.58
CA GLY A 16 -31.30 5.94 5.80
C GLY A 16 -30.50 6.33 7.05
N THR A 17 -29.32 5.74 7.23
CA THR A 17 -28.45 6.04 8.36
C THR A 17 -28.11 7.52 8.42
N VAL A 18 -27.64 8.14 7.32
CA VAL A 18 -27.31 9.57 7.30
C VAL A 18 -28.55 10.40 7.56
N ALA A 19 -29.71 10.10 6.96
CA ALA A 19 -30.93 10.88 7.20
C ALA A 19 -31.35 10.92 8.68
N VAL A 20 -31.16 9.82 9.41
CA VAL A 20 -31.54 9.71 10.84
C VAL A 20 -30.46 10.27 11.75
N THR A 21 -29.19 9.97 11.50
CA THR A 21 -28.09 10.19 12.46
C THR A 21 -27.22 11.40 12.13
N TYR A 22 -27.55 12.19 11.10
CA TYR A 22 -26.72 13.31 10.65
C TYR A 22 -26.36 14.30 11.76
N GLN A 23 -27.33 14.68 12.60
CA GLN A 23 -27.08 15.63 13.69
C GLN A 23 -26.15 15.03 14.75
N ASP A 24 -26.34 13.75 15.08
CA ASP A 24 -25.46 13.02 15.99
C ASP A 24 -24.04 12.92 15.42
N MET A 25 -23.89 12.76 14.11
CA MET A 25 -22.58 12.73 13.45
C MET A 25 -21.85 14.05 13.55
N ILE A 26 -22.54 15.16 13.32
CA ILE A 26 -21.93 16.49 13.43
C ILE A 26 -21.51 16.78 14.88
N ALA A 27 -22.30 16.31 15.85
CA ALA A 27 -21.94 16.41 17.27
C ALA A 27 -20.75 15.51 17.64
N ALA A 28 -20.75 14.25 17.17
CA ALA A 28 -19.71 13.27 17.47
C ALA A 28 -18.42 13.46 16.65
N LEU A 29 -18.47 14.20 15.55
CA LEU A 29 -17.35 14.49 14.66
C LEU A 29 -17.25 16.00 14.41
N PRO A 30 -16.78 16.78 15.40
CA PRO A 30 -16.54 18.20 15.22
C PRO A 30 -15.62 18.42 14.03
N GLU A 31 -15.90 19.43 13.20
CA GLU A 31 -15.16 19.78 11.97
C GLU A 31 -15.41 18.87 10.76
N ALA A 32 -16.18 17.79 10.89
CA ALA A 32 -16.54 16.96 9.73
C ALA A 32 -17.40 17.75 8.73
N THR A 33 -16.98 17.77 7.47
CA THR A 33 -17.79 18.39 6.41
C THR A 33 -18.86 17.43 5.91
N HIS A 34 -19.84 17.97 5.17
CA HIS A 34 -20.84 17.14 4.49
C HIS A 34 -20.18 16.17 3.50
N GLU A 35 -19.09 16.59 2.84
CA GLU A 35 -18.36 15.75 1.90
C GLU A 35 -17.61 14.61 2.61
N ASP A 36 -17.16 14.82 3.84
CA ASP A 36 -16.52 13.77 4.63
C ASP A 36 -17.50 12.67 5.02
N ILE A 37 -18.68 13.04 5.52
CA ILE A 37 -19.75 12.10 5.89
C ILE A 37 -20.19 11.31 4.66
N VAL A 38 -20.43 12.00 3.54
CA VAL A 38 -20.76 11.35 2.25
C VAL A 38 -19.61 10.45 1.78
N GLY A 39 -18.37 10.89 1.97
CA GLY A 39 -17.16 10.16 1.63
C GLY A 39 -17.03 8.82 2.35
N VAL A 40 -17.43 8.75 3.62
CA VAL A 40 -17.53 7.50 4.40
C VAL A 40 -18.78 6.72 4.00
N GLY A 41 -19.95 7.38 3.95
CA GLY A 41 -21.24 6.73 3.69
C GLY A 41 -21.32 6.02 2.35
N LYS A 42 -20.63 6.54 1.32
CA LYS A 42 -20.56 5.92 -0.02
C LYS A 42 -19.64 4.69 -0.12
N GLN A 43 -19.07 4.22 0.98
CA GLN A 43 -18.23 3.02 0.99
C GLN A 43 -19.07 1.77 1.25
N TRP A 44 -18.53 0.60 0.93
CA TRP A 44 -19.22 -0.70 1.06
C TRP A 44 -19.81 -0.98 2.45
N SER A 45 -19.12 -0.52 3.52
CA SER A 45 -19.58 -0.60 4.90
C SER A 45 -19.91 0.77 5.50
N GLY A 46 -20.12 1.78 4.65
CA GLY A 46 -20.19 3.20 5.02
C GLY A 46 -21.21 3.50 6.11
N ALA A 47 -22.45 3.02 5.97
CA ALA A 47 -23.51 3.18 6.97
C ALA A 47 -23.10 2.63 8.35
N ARG A 48 -22.58 1.40 8.38
CA ARG A 48 -22.14 0.76 9.62
C ARG A 48 -20.87 1.40 10.20
N ALA A 49 -19.96 1.88 9.35
CA ALA A 49 -18.75 2.56 9.79
C ALA A 49 -19.09 3.89 10.48
N LEU A 50 -20.06 4.60 9.91
CA LEU A 50 -20.65 5.81 10.45
C LEU A 50 -21.33 5.58 11.82
N GLU A 51 -22.14 4.53 11.96
CA GLU A 51 -22.73 4.12 13.25
C GLU A 51 -21.68 3.71 14.28
N ALA A 52 -20.64 2.98 13.86
CA ALA A 52 -19.53 2.63 14.72
C ALA A 52 -18.81 3.88 15.24
N LEU A 53 -18.55 4.87 14.38
CA LEU A 53 -17.96 6.14 14.80
C LEU A 53 -18.80 6.85 15.87
N LEU A 54 -20.14 6.89 15.74
CA LEU A 54 -21.02 7.45 16.78
C LEU A 54 -20.81 6.77 18.13
N THR A 55 -20.57 5.46 18.11
CA THR A 55 -20.38 4.65 19.32
C THR A 55 -19.00 4.85 19.94
N VAL A 56 -17.94 4.88 19.13
CA VAL A 56 -16.56 4.76 19.65
C VAL A 56 -15.72 6.03 19.55
N ALA A 57 -16.13 7.05 18.80
CA ALA A 57 -15.30 8.23 18.54
C ALA A 57 -14.95 9.01 19.80
N GLY A 58 -15.84 9.05 20.81
CA GLY A 58 -15.55 9.69 22.10
C GLY A 58 -14.37 9.02 22.82
N GLU A 59 -14.34 7.69 22.85
CA GLU A 59 -13.25 6.94 23.47
C GLU A 59 -11.95 7.00 22.66
N LEU A 60 -12.05 6.99 21.32
CA LEU A 60 -10.88 7.08 20.44
C LEU A 60 -10.20 8.45 20.46
N ARG A 61 -10.94 9.51 20.82
CA ARG A 61 -10.38 10.86 21.11
C ARG A 61 -9.66 10.92 22.46
N GLY A 62 -9.96 10.00 23.36
CA GLY A 62 -9.25 9.86 24.62
C GLY A 62 -7.93 9.10 24.47
N PRO A 63 -7.15 8.99 25.56
CA PRO A 63 -5.98 8.12 25.59
C PRO A 63 -6.37 6.66 25.32
N PRO A 64 -5.48 5.86 24.70
CA PRO A 64 -4.10 6.22 24.36
C PRO A 64 -3.93 6.86 22.96
N LEU A 65 -4.95 6.80 22.10
CA LEU A 65 -4.80 7.15 20.68
C LEU A 65 -5.02 8.63 20.37
N GLN A 66 -5.92 9.32 21.10
CA GLN A 66 -6.15 10.76 20.93
C GLN A 66 -6.43 11.17 19.47
N LEU A 67 -7.23 10.36 18.76
CA LEU A 67 -7.44 10.54 17.32
C LEU A 67 -8.27 11.80 17.02
N ASP A 68 -7.84 12.57 16.03
CA ASP A 68 -8.63 13.70 15.54
C ASP A 68 -9.78 13.26 14.61
N THR A 69 -10.69 14.18 14.29
CA THR A 69 -11.83 13.90 13.42
C THR A 69 -11.40 13.44 12.02
N GLY A 70 -10.34 14.02 11.46
CA GLY A 70 -9.81 13.64 10.15
C GLY A 70 -9.26 12.21 10.14
N GLN A 71 -8.55 11.80 11.19
CA GLN A 71 -8.04 10.44 11.37
C GLN A 71 -9.18 9.42 11.50
N LEU A 72 -10.19 9.72 12.31
CA LEU A 72 -11.39 8.87 12.46
C LEU A 72 -12.12 8.67 11.13
N LEU A 73 -12.35 9.77 10.39
CA LEU A 73 -12.97 9.74 9.07
C LEU A 73 -12.12 8.96 8.06
N LYS A 74 -10.79 9.11 8.09
CA LYS A 74 -9.86 8.39 7.21
C LYS A 74 -9.92 6.88 7.44
N ILE A 75 -9.92 6.44 8.70
CA ILE A 75 -10.06 5.02 9.05
C ILE A 75 -11.40 4.48 8.57
N ALA A 76 -12.51 5.17 8.88
CA ALA A 76 -13.84 4.72 8.49
C ALA A 76 -14.02 4.67 6.96
N LYS A 77 -13.51 5.68 6.24
CA LYS A 77 -13.60 5.78 4.78
C LYS A 77 -12.79 4.71 4.06
N ARG A 78 -11.57 4.40 4.52
CA ARG A 78 -10.67 3.48 3.80
C ARG A 78 -10.68 2.06 4.35
N GLY A 79 -10.71 1.93 5.67
CA GLY A 79 -10.73 0.64 6.37
C GLY A 79 -12.13 0.09 6.64
N GLY A 80 -13.16 0.93 6.61
CA GLY A 80 -14.54 0.54 6.87
C GLY A 80 -14.82 0.24 8.35
N VAL A 81 -15.99 -0.33 8.62
CA VAL A 81 -16.47 -0.60 9.98
C VAL A 81 -15.52 -1.52 10.77
N THR A 82 -14.96 -2.53 10.12
CA THR A 82 -14.09 -3.51 10.79
C THR A 82 -12.77 -2.90 11.23
N ALA A 83 -12.26 -1.88 10.53
CA ALA A 83 -11.06 -1.16 10.94
C ALA A 83 -11.35 -0.23 12.13
N VAL A 84 -12.49 0.48 12.11
CA VAL A 84 -12.92 1.35 13.23
C VAL A 84 -13.06 0.54 14.51
N GLU A 85 -13.78 -0.59 14.46
CA GLU A 85 -13.97 -1.49 15.59
C GLU A 85 -12.63 -2.09 16.06
N ALA A 86 -11.74 -2.46 15.14
CA ALA A 86 -10.43 -3.03 15.48
C ALA A 86 -9.51 -2.02 16.19
N VAL A 87 -9.47 -0.78 15.70
CA VAL A 87 -8.69 0.30 16.33
C VAL A 87 -9.20 0.58 17.74
N HIS A 88 -10.53 0.59 17.93
CA HIS A 88 -11.14 0.76 19.25
C HIS A 88 -10.84 -0.42 20.18
N ALA A 89 -11.09 -1.65 19.72
CA ALA A 89 -10.91 -2.86 20.52
C ALA A 89 -9.45 -3.09 20.94
N TRP A 90 -8.49 -2.73 20.07
CA TRP A 90 -7.07 -3.00 20.30
C TRP A 90 -6.26 -1.76 20.70
N ARG A 91 -6.89 -0.62 21.00
CA ARG A 91 -6.20 0.65 21.29
C ARG A 91 -5.04 0.52 22.29
N ASN A 92 -5.27 -0.18 23.39
CA ASN A 92 -4.27 -0.35 24.45
C ASN A 92 -3.17 -1.34 24.05
N ALA A 93 -3.53 -2.39 23.32
CA ALA A 93 -2.58 -3.40 22.87
C ALA A 93 -1.64 -2.84 21.79
N LEU A 94 -2.18 -2.04 20.85
CA LEU A 94 -1.41 -1.43 19.77
C LEU A 94 -0.39 -0.40 20.28
N THR A 95 -0.76 0.42 21.27
CA THR A 95 0.12 1.45 21.84
C THR A 95 0.98 0.93 23.01
N GLY A 96 0.69 -0.26 23.53
CA GLY A 96 1.42 -0.87 24.63
C GLY A 96 2.58 -1.76 24.17
N ALA A 97 3.44 -2.13 25.11
CA ALA A 97 4.49 -3.12 24.84
C ALA A 97 3.89 -4.49 24.45
N PRO A 98 4.51 -5.22 23.50
CA PRO A 98 5.79 -4.93 22.85
C PRO A 98 5.68 -4.05 21.60
N LEU A 99 4.48 -3.62 21.20
CA LEU A 99 4.25 -2.99 19.89
C LEU A 99 4.59 -1.51 19.89
N ASN A 100 4.19 -0.78 20.93
CA ASN A 100 4.46 0.66 21.13
C ASN A 100 4.17 1.52 19.88
N LEU A 101 3.11 1.19 19.14
CA LEU A 101 2.76 1.94 17.94
C LEU A 101 2.26 3.33 18.32
N THR A 102 2.68 4.33 17.54
CA THR A 102 2.12 5.68 17.62
C THR A 102 0.69 5.71 17.04
N PRO A 103 -0.16 6.66 17.47
CA PRO A 103 -1.48 6.85 16.87
C PRO A 103 -1.43 6.99 15.35
N GLU A 104 -0.44 7.73 14.83
CA GLU A 104 -0.24 7.94 13.39
C GLU A 104 0.04 6.63 12.66
N GLN A 105 0.86 5.76 13.23
CA GLN A 105 1.15 4.43 12.67
C GLN A 105 -0.11 3.54 12.69
N VAL A 106 -0.90 3.56 13.76
CA VAL A 106 -2.18 2.84 13.84
C VAL A 106 -3.14 3.33 12.75
N VAL A 107 -3.27 4.65 12.57
CA VAL A 107 -4.11 5.25 11.52
C VAL A 107 -3.60 4.84 10.14
N ALA A 108 -2.30 4.88 9.89
CA ALA A 108 -1.69 4.51 8.61
C ALA A 108 -2.01 3.05 8.21
N ILE A 109 -1.91 2.11 9.16
CA ILE A 109 -2.22 0.69 8.92
C ILE A 109 -3.73 0.49 8.74
N ALA A 110 -4.55 1.09 9.61
CA ALA A 110 -6.00 0.90 9.63
C ALA A 110 -6.71 1.51 8.41
N SER A 111 -6.13 2.56 7.81
CA SER A 111 -6.73 3.33 6.70
C SER A 111 -6.51 2.70 5.32
N ASN A 112 -6.64 1.38 5.21
CA ASN A 112 -6.52 0.63 3.95
C ASN A 112 -7.54 -0.50 3.88
N ILE A 113 -7.79 -1.02 2.68
CA ILE A 113 -8.65 -2.19 2.51
C ILE A 113 -8.00 -3.38 3.23
N GLY A 114 -8.75 -3.98 4.16
CA GLY A 114 -8.23 -5.02 5.05
C GLY A 114 -7.44 -4.48 6.24
N GLY A 115 -7.58 -3.20 6.61
CA GLY A 115 -6.87 -2.56 7.73
C GLY A 115 -6.96 -3.33 9.06
N LYS A 116 -8.13 -3.90 9.40
CA LYS A 116 -8.27 -4.81 10.55
C LYS A 116 -7.28 -5.99 10.49
N GLN A 117 -7.21 -6.64 9.33
CA GLN A 117 -6.33 -7.79 9.12
C GLN A 117 -4.87 -7.40 9.15
N ALA A 118 -4.53 -6.21 8.63
CA ALA A 118 -3.19 -5.66 8.73
C ALA A 118 -2.80 -5.40 10.20
N LEU A 119 -3.66 -4.73 10.98
CA LEU A 119 -3.44 -4.51 12.43
C LEU A 119 -3.25 -5.81 13.21
N GLU A 120 -4.10 -6.80 12.97
CA GLU A 120 -4.00 -8.14 13.58
C GLU A 120 -2.66 -8.81 13.24
N THR A 121 -2.21 -8.65 12.00
CA THR A 121 -0.96 -9.23 11.54
C THR A 121 0.25 -8.48 12.09
N VAL A 122 0.19 -7.15 12.23
CA VAL A 122 1.23 -6.36 12.90
C VAL A 122 1.38 -6.79 14.35
N GLN A 123 0.28 -6.96 15.09
CA GLN A 123 0.34 -7.46 16.48
C GLN A 123 1.07 -8.80 16.57
N ARG A 124 0.80 -9.70 15.63
CA ARG A 124 1.40 -11.05 15.60
C ARG A 124 2.85 -11.06 15.10
N LEU A 125 3.16 -10.29 14.07
CA LEU A 125 4.41 -10.41 13.31
C LEU A 125 5.44 -9.33 13.64
N LEU A 126 5.07 -8.17 14.19
CA LEU A 126 6.04 -7.13 14.52
C LEU A 126 7.14 -7.67 15.45
N PRO A 127 6.84 -8.34 16.60
CA PRO A 127 7.90 -8.84 17.47
C PRO A 127 8.77 -9.89 16.78
N VAL A 128 8.17 -10.77 15.99
CA VAL A 128 8.87 -11.85 15.28
C VAL A 128 9.79 -11.29 14.19
N LEU A 129 9.32 -10.33 13.40
CA LEU A 129 10.10 -9.69 12.34
C LEU A 129 11.26 -8.86 12.91
N CYS A 130 11.03 -8.18 14.03
CA CYS A 130 12.10 -7.42 14.69
C CYS A 130 13.17 -8.35 15.28
N GLN A 131 12.76 -9.41 16.01
CA GLN A 131 13.69 -10.30 16.69
C GLN A 131 14.44 -11.25 15.74
N ALA A 132 13.73 -11.85 14.78
CA ALA A 132 14.31 -12.88 13.91
C ALA A 132 15.01 -12.30 12.67
N HIS A 133 14.57 -11.14 12.19
CA HIS A 133 15.04 -10.57 10.92
C HIS A 133 15.66 -9.17 11.08
N GLY A 134 15.75 -8.64 12.30
CA GLY A 134 16.37 -7.35 12.57
C GLY A 134 15.60 -6.16 12.01
N LEU A 135 14.33 -6.34 11.63
CA LEU A 135 13.52 -5.22 11.12
C LEU A 135 13.20 -4.25 12.26
N THR A 136 13.04 -2.99 11.91
CA THR A 136 12.55 -1.95 12.83
C THR A 136 11.02 -1.93 12.86
N PRO A 137 10.39 -1.50 13.97
CA PRO A 137 8.95 -1.27 14.00
C PRO A 137 8.46 -0.38 12.85
N GLU A 138 9.22 0.65 12.49
CA GLU A 138 8.93 1.58 11.40
C GLU A 138 8.88 0.86 10.04
N GLN A 139 9.82 -0.05 9.77
CA GLN A 139 9.80 -0.86 8.56
C GLN A 139 8.59 -1.79 8.50
N VAL A 140 8.22 -2.41 9.63
CA VAL A 140 7.01 -3.25 9.72
C VAL A 140 5.75 -2.43 9.44
N VAL A 141 5.67 -1.22 10.00
CA VAL A 141 4.55 -0.30 9.74
C VAL A 141 4.51 0.11 8.27
N ALA A 142 5.66 0.42 7.65
CA ALA A 142 5.72 0.79 6.24
C ALA A 142 5.16 -0.32 5.33
N ILE A 143 5.55 -1.58 5.58
CA ILE A 143 5.02 -2.75 4.85
C ILE A 143 3.50 -2.90 5.04
N ALA A 144 3.01 -2.64 6.25
CA ALA A 144 1.62 -2.84 6.62
C ALA A 144 0.67 -1.71 6.15
N SER A 145 1.22 -0.54 5.81
CA SER A 145 0.45 0.70 5.55
C SER A 145 -0.06 0.84 4.11
N HIS A 146 -0.33 -0.29 3.45
CA HIS A 146 -0.89 -0.36 2.10
C HIS A 146 -2.03 -1.37 2.02
N ASP A 147 -2.80 -1.30 0.94
CA ASP A 147 -3.82 -2.31 0.64
C ASP A 147 -3.19 -3.71 0.61
N GLY A 148 -3.79 -4.63 1.37
CA GLY A 148 -3.24 -5.98 1.54
C GLY A 148 -2.02 -6.07 2.47
N GLY A 149 -1.81 -5.11 3.38
CA GLY A 149 -0.69 -5.11 4.34
C GLY A 149 -0.46 -6.43 5.10
N LYS A 150 -1.52 -7.15 5.48
CA LYS A 150 -1.42 -8.53 6.02
C LYS A 150 -0.59 -9.45 5.11
N GLN A 151 -0.96 -9.47 3.84
CA GLN A 151 -0.33 -10.32 2.84
C GLN A 151 1.11 -9.91 2.55
N ALA A 152 1.40 -8.61 2.59
CA ALA A 152 2.77 -8.10 2.45
C ALA A 152 3.64 -8.56 3.62
N LEU A 153 3.18 -8.42 4.87
CA LEU A 153 3.92 -8.87 6.06
C LEU A 153 4.17 -10.38 6.09
N GLU A 154 3.15 -11.19 5.79
CA GLU A 154 3.29 -12.66 5.70
C GLU A 154 4.29 -13.06 4.61
N THR A 155 4.34 -12.30 3.51
CA THR A 155 5.28 -12.54 2.41
C THR A 155 6.69 -12.13 2.79
N VAL A 156 6.89 -11.01 3.48
CA VAL A 156 8.19 -10.60 4.03
C VAL A 156 8.71 -11.66 4.98
N GLN A 157 7.90 -12.12 5.94
CA GLN A 157 8.30 -13.18 6.87
C GLN A 157 8.76 -14.45 6.14
N ARG A 158 8.08 -14.83 5.06
CA ARG A 158 8.39 -16.04 4.28
C ARG A 158 9.59 -15.87 3.35
N LEU A 159 9.71 -14.73 2.67
CA LEU A 159 10.65 -14.53 1.57
C LEU A 159 11.90 -13.77 1.96
N LEU A 160 11.90 -12.97 3.03
CA LEU A 160 13.11 -12.27 3.49
C LEU A 160 14.30 -13.23 3.64
N PRO A 161 14.22 -14.34 4.42
CA PRO A 161 15.38 -15.23 4.55
C PRO A 161 15.80 -15.87 3.22
N VAL A 162 14.84 -16.19 2.34
CA VAL A 162 15.12 -16.79 1.03
C VAL A 162 15.84 -15.81 0.11
N LEU A 163 15.35 -14.58 0.00
CA LEU A 163 15.92 -13.54 -0.85
C LEU A 163 17.31 -13.11 -0.36
N CYS A 164 17.50 -12.99 0.96
CA CYS A 164 18.81 -12.66 1.52
C CYS A 164 19.83 -13.79 1.29
N GLN A 165 19.46 -15.05 1.54
CA GLN A 165 20.39 -16.18 1.42
C GLN A 165 20.69 -16.58 -0.03
N ALA A 166 19.68 -16.62 -0.89
CA ALA A 166 19.82 -17.12 -2.26
C ALA A 166 20.26 -16.04 -3.26
N HIS A 167 19.97 -14.77 -2.98
CA HIS A 167 20.18 -13.67 -3.92
C HIS A 167 21.00 -12.51 -3.34
N GLY A 168 21.48 -12.62 -2.10
CA GLY A 168 22.33 -11.62 -1.48
C GLY A 168 21.63 -10.29 -1.19
N LEU A 169 20.29 -10.26 -1.21
CA LEU A 169 19.56 -9.03 -0.90
C LEU A 169 19.70 -8.67 0.58
N THR A 170 19.67 -7.37 0.88
CA THR A 170 19.63 -6.90 2.27
C THR A 170 18.19 -6.86 2.80
N PRO A 171 17.96 -6.97 4.12
CA PRO A 171 16.64 -6.76 4.71
C PRO A 171 16.01 -5.42 4.28
N GLU A 172 16.80 -4.36 4.17
CA GLU A 172 16.36 -3.03 3.73
C GLU A 172 15.84 -3.04 2.29
N GLN A 173 16.49 -3.78 1.39
CA GLN A 173 16.02 -3.94 0.01
C GLN A 173 14.70 -4.70 -0.04
N VAL A 174 14.55 -5.76 0.76
CA VAL A 174 13.29 -6.52 0.88
C VAL A 174 12.17 -5.61 1.40
N VAL A 175 12.44 -4.79 2.42
CA VAL A 175 11.49 -3.82 2.95
C VAL A 175 11.10 -2.79 1.88
N ALA A 176 12.07 -2.25 1.13
CA ALA A 176 11.80 -1.27 0.07
C ALA A 176 10.88 -1.83 -1.02
N ILE A 177 11.05 -3.10 -1.42
CA ILE A 177 10.16 -3.78 -2.37
C ILE A 177 8.76 -3.96 -1.77
N ALA A 178 8.68 -4.35 -0.51
CA ALA A 178 7.42 -4.68 0.16
C ALA A 178 6.59 -3.47 0.58
N SER A 179 7.21 -2.31 0.80
CA SER A 179 6.59 -1.07 1.29
C SER A 179 5.96 -0.24 0.16
N ASN A 180 5.27 -0.93 -0.76
CA ASN A 180 4.59 -0.35 -1.91
C ASN A 180 3.22 -1.02 -2.08
N ILE A 181 2.33 -0.36 -2.83
CA ILE A 181 1.04 -0.97 -3.22
C ILE A 181 1.32 -2.26 -4.00
N GLY A 182 0.80 -3.38 -3.50
CA GLY A 182 1.07 -4.70 -4.09
C GLY A 182 2.42 -5.30 -3.71
N GLY A 183 3.05 -4.87 -2.61
CA GLY A 183 4.36 -5.35 -2.16
C GLY A 183 4.54 -6.87 -2.10
N LYS A 184 3.51 -7.64 -1.70
CA LYS A 184 3.51 -9.12 -1.81
C LYS A 184 3.85 -9.58 -3.23
N GLN A 185 3.13 -9.03 -4.20
CA GLN A 185 3.25 -9.41 -5.59
C GLN A 185 4.61 -8.99 -6.17
N ALA A 186 5.14 -7.84 -5.74
CA ALA A 186 6.48 -7.41 -6.09
C ALA A 186 7.54 -8.39 -5.57
N LEU A 187 7.49 -8.77 -4.28
CA LEU A 187 8.42 -9.74 -3.69
C LEU A 187 8.38 -11.12 -4.36
N GLU A 188 7.17 -11.66 -4.60
CA GLU A 188 7.02 -12.94 -5.31
C GLU A 188 7.57 -12.88 -6.74
N THR A 189 7.43 -11.72 -7.40
CA THR A 189 7.97 -11.50 -8.74
C THR A 189 9.49 -11.36 -8.73
N VAL A 190 10.07 -10.66 -7.74
CA VAL A 190 11.53 -10.60 -7.54
C VAL A 190 12.09 -12.01 -7.33
N GLN A 191 11.50 -12.80 -6.43
CA GLN A 191 11.94 -14.19 -6.21
C GLN A 191 11.95 -15.01 -7.50
N ARG A 192 10.92 -14.85 -8.34
CA ARG A 192 10.77 -15.61 -9.59
C ARG A 192 11.70 -15.11 -10.70
N LEU A 193 11.82 -13.79 -10.86
CA LEU A 193 12.45 -13.16 -12.02
C LEU A 193 13.90 -12.76 -11.80
N LEU A 194 14.34 -12.55 -10.56
CA LEU A 194 15.73 -12.18 -10.28
C LEU A 194 16.72 -13.18 -10.91
N PRO A 195 16.59 -14.51 -10.72
CA PRO A 195 17.52 -15.46 -11.34
C PRO A 195 17.50 -15.39 -12.88
N VAL A 196 16.32 -15.20 -13.47
CA VAL A 196 16.13 -15.14 -14.93
C VAL A 196 16.77 -13.88 -15.51
N LEU A 197 16.50 -12.71 -14.91
CA LEU A 197 17.02 -11.42 -15.35
C LEU A 197 18.55 -11.35 -15.20
N CYS A 198 19.09 -11.89 -14.10
CA CYS A 198 20.53 -11.95 -13.90
C CYS A 198 21.21 -12.89 -14.92
N GLN A 199 20.67 -14.09 -15.14
CA GLN A 199 21.30 -15.09 -16.02
C GLN A 199 21.15 -14.76 -17.51
N ALA A 200 19.97 -14.31 -17.94
CA ALA A 200 19.68 -14.11 -19.35
C ALA A 200 20.08 -12.73 -19.87
N HIS A 201 20.15 -11.73 -18.99
CA HIS A 201 20.31 -10.32 -19.39
C HIS A 201 21.42 -9.60 -18.63
N GLY A 202 22.13 -10.28 -17.72
CA GLY A 202 23.26 -9.70 -16.99
C GLY A 202 22.88 -8.64 -15.96
N LEU A 203 21.61 -8.54 -15.56
CA LEU A 203 21.20 -7.59 -14.53
C LEU A 203 21.81 -7.95 -13.18
N THR A 204 22.10 -6.95 -12.35
CA THR A 204 22.50 -7.17 -10.96
C THR A 204 21.28 -7.27 -10.04
N PRO A 205 21.38 -7.94 -8.86
CA PRO A 205 20.33 -7.95 -7.86
C PRO A 205 19.86 -6.52 -7.49
N GLU A 206 20.77 -5.57 -7.38
CA GLU A 206 20.48 -4.16 -7.05
C GLU A 206 19.63 -3.48 -8.15
N GLN A 207 19.88 -3.78 -9.42
CA GLN A 207 19.06 -3.27 -10.53
C GLN A 207 17.65 -3.85 -10.48
N VAL A 208 17.51 -5.15 -10.17
CA VAL A 208 16.20 -5.79 -10.00
C VAL A 208 15.44 -5.17 -8.82
N VAL A 209 16.12 -4.90 -7.70
CA VAL A 209 15.56 -4.18 -6.55
C VAL A 209 15.11 -2.78 -6.96
N ALA A 210 15.95 -2.01 -7.66
CA ALA A 210 15.63 -0.65 -8.08
C ALA A 210 14.36 -0.58 -8.95
N ILE A 211 14.13 -1.56 -9.82
CA ILE A 211 12.90 -1.66 -10.62
C ILE A 211 11.71 -2.02 -9.73
N ALA A 212 11.89 -2.97 -8.82
CA ALA A 212 10.82 -3.53 -7.98
C ALA A 212 10.36 -2.62 -6.84
N SER A 213 11.21 -1.70 -6.38
CA SER A 213 10.96 -0.80 -5.23
C SER A 213 10.09 0.42 -5.57
N ASN A 214 9.34 0.40 -6.67
CA ASN A 214 8.43 1.46 -7.09
C ASN A 214 6.96 0.99 -7.08
N SER A 215 6.03 1.94 -7.17
CA SER A 215 4.62 1.60 -7.36
C SER A 215 4.42 0.84 -8.67
N GLY A 216 3.88 -0.37 -8.58
CA GLY A 216 3.75 -1.26 -9.74
C GLY A 216 5.02 -2.04 -10.10
N GLY A 217 5.98 -2.18 -9.18
CA GLY A 217 7.25 -2.89 -9.40
C GLY A 217 7.13 -4.30 -10.02
N LYS A 218 6.10 -5.09 -9.65
CA LYS A 218 5.79 -6.37 -10.33
C LYS A 218 5.64 -6.18 -11.84
N GLN A 219 4.82 -5.22 -12.23
CA GLN A 219 4.50 -4.97 -13.63
C GLN A 219 5.71 -4.42 -14.38
N ALA A 220 6.52 -3.59 -13.72
CA ALA A 220 7.78 -3.11 -14.29
C ALA A 220 8.75 -4.28 -14.54
N LEU A 221 8.96 -5.18 -13.58
CA LEU A 221 9.82 -6.36 -13.74
C LEU A 221 9.35 -7.30 -14.85
N GLU A 222 8.04 -7.62 -14.89
CA GLU A 222 7.47 -8.46 -15.96
C GLU A 222 7.64 -7.80 -17.34
N THR A 223 7.58 -6.48 -17.40
CA THR A 223 7.78 -5.72 -18.63
C THR A 223 9.26 -5.67 -19.04
N VAL A 224 10.19 -5.51 -18.10
CA VAL A 224 11.64 -5.62 -18.36
C VAL A 224 11.95 -6.98 -18.94
N GLN A 225 11.50 -8.07 -18.30
CA GLN A 225 11.73 -9.42 -18.82
C GLN A 225 11.21 -9.59 -20.26
N ARG A 226 10.04 -9.04 -20.56
CA ARG A 226 9.40 -9.17 -21.89
C ARG A 226 10.04 -8.29 -22.95
N LEU A 227 10.39 -7.05 -22.60
CA LEU A 227 10.79 -6.02 -23.57
C LEU A 227 12.29 -5.83 -23.70
N LEU A 228 13.09 -6.19 -22.69
CA LEU A 228 14.54 -6.03 -22.75
C LEU A 228 15.14 -6.68 -24.01
N PRO A 229 14.82 -7.93 -24.39
CA PRO A 229 15.37 -8.51 -25.62
C PRO A 229 15.01 -7.72 -26.88
N VAL A 230 13.77 -7.24 -26.97
CA VAL A 230 13.27 -6.49 -28.13
C VAL A 230 13.92 -5.11 -28.21
N LEU A 231 14.00 -4.40 -27.08
CA LEU A 231 14.60 -3.07 -27.00
C LEU A 231 16.10 -3.12 -27.32
N CYS A 232 16.82 -4.14 -26.84
CA CYS A 232 18.23 -4.31 -27.17
C CYS A 232 18.45 -4.67 -28.65
N GLN A 233 17.69 -5.63 -29.19
CA GLN A 233 17.90 -6.12 -30.56
C GLN A 233 17.40 -5.15 -31.63
N ALA A 234 16.23 -4.54 -31.44
CA ALA A 234 15.59 -3.70 -32.44
C ALA A 234 15.97 -2.22 -32.34
N HIS A 235 16.38 -1.76 -31.15
CA HIS A 235 16.64 -0.34 -30.89
C HIS A 235 18.05 -0.06 -30.37
N GLY A 236 18.87 -1.10 -30.17
CA GLY A 236 20.27 -0.93 -29.75
C GLY A 236 20.44 -0.44 -28.31
N LEU A 237 19.39 -0.46 -27.49
CA LEU A 237 19.48 -0.06 -26.08
C LEU A 237 20.31 -1.06 -25.28
N THR A 238 21.04 -0.59 -24.27
CA THR A 238 21.73 -1.46 -23.31
C THR A 238 20.79 -1.92 -22.18
N PRO A 239 21.07 -3.07 -21.53
CA PRO A 239 20.33 -3.47 -20.33
C PRO A 239 20.26 -2.37 -19.26
N GLU A 240 21.33 -1.60 -19.06
CA GLU A 240 21.39 -0.50 -18.10
C GLU A 240 20.44 0.64 -18.46
N GLN A 241 20.30 0.98 -19.75
CA GLN A 241 19.32 1.97 -20.20
C GLN A 241 17.89 1.48 -19.96
N VAL A 242 17.62 0.20 -20.24
CA VAL A 242 16.30 -0.41 -19.96
C VAL A 242 15.99 -0.38 -18.46
N VAL A 243 16.97 -0.71 -17.61
CA VAL A 243 16.84 -0.60 -16.14
C VAL A 243 16.55 0.84 -15.73
N ALA A 244 17.27 1.82 -16.28
CA ALA A 244 17.07 3.23 -15.94
C ALA A 244 15.65 3.69 -16.28
N ILE A 245 15.10 3.31 -17.43
CA ILE A 245 13.71 3.63 -17.81
C ILE A 245 12.71 2.96 -16.85
N ALA A 246 13.00 1.73 -16.41
CA ALA A 246 12.11 0.93 -15.59
C ALA A 246 12.13 1.28 -14.09
N SER A 247 13.19 1.94 -13.60
CA SER A 247 13.44 2.19 -12.17
C SER A 247 12.73 3.43 -11.63
N HIS A 248 11.52 3.70 -12.13
CA HIS A 248 10.68 4.83 -11.73
C HIS A 248 9.21 4.40 -11.63
N ASP A 249 8.40 5.19 -10.92
CA ASP A 249 6.95 5.03 -10.94
C ASP A 249 6.42 5.07 -12.39
N GLY A 250 5.62 4.07 -12.74
CA GLY A 250 5.13 3.92 -14.11
C GLY A 250 6.16 3.31 -15.08
N GLY A 251 7.26 2.72 -14.61
CA GLY A 251 8.31 2.11 -15.44
C GLY A 251 7.80 1.14 -16.52
N LYS A 252 6.71 0.39 -16.26
CA LYS A 252 6.02 -0.41 -17.29
C LYS A 252 5.58 0.46 -18.48
N GLN A 253 4.85 1.54 -18.20
CA GLN A 253 4.32 2.44 -19.23
C GLN A 253 5.45 3.17 -19.95
N ALA A 254 6.51 3.54 -19.24
CA ALA A 254 7.70 4.13 -19.83
C ALA A 254 8.34 3.19 -20.85
N LEU A 255 8.60 1.92 -20.48
CA LEU A 255 9.15 0.93 -21.40
C LEU A 255 8.26 0.65 -22.62
N GLU A 256 6.95 0.48 -22.41
CA GLU A 256 5.99 0.28 -23.51
C GLU A 256 5.94 1.48 -24.45
N THR A 257 6.08 2.69 -23.90
CA THR A 257 6.12 3.92 -24.69
C THR A 257 7.41 4.07 -25.46
N VAL A 258 8.57 3.78 -24.85
CA VAL A 258 9.87 3.78 -25.53
C VAL A 258 9.85 2.80 -26.70
N GLN A 259 9.42 1.55 -26.49
CA GLN A 259 9.30 0.57 -27.56
C GLN A 259 8.44 1.09 -28.74
N ARG A 260 7.32 1.75 -28.44
CA ARG A 260 6.37 2.22 -29.46
C ARG A 260 6.85 3.47 -30.19
N LEU A 261 7.47 4.41 -29.48
CA LEU A 261 7.75 5.76 -30.00
C LEU A 261 9.20 5.97 -30.44
N LEU A 262 10.16 5.18 -29.95
CA LEU A 262 11.57 5.35 -30.29
C LEU A 262 11.81 5.36 -31.82
N PRO A 263 11.22 4.45 -32.63
CA PRO A 263 11.38 4.51 -34.09
C PRO A 263 10.90 5.83 -34.71
N VAL A 264 9.75 6.36 -34.24
CA VAL A 264 9.17 7.61 -34.75
C VAL A 264 10.00 8.81 -34.32
N LEU A 265 10.48 8.82 -33.08
CA LEU A 265 11.33 9.89 -32.55
C LEU A 265 12.66 9.97 -33.29
N CYS A 266 13.30 8.83 -33.57
CA CYS A 266 14.53 8.80 -34.34
C CYS A 266 14.31 9.21 -35.81
N GLN A 267 13.28 8.67 -36.48
CA GLN A 267 13.06 8.91 -37.91
C GLN A 267 12.52 10.30 -38.22
N ALA A 268 11.54 10.79 -37.44
CA ALA A 268 10.86 12.05 -37.73
C ALA A 268 11.56 13.27 -37.10
N HIS A 269 12.33 13.07 -36.02
CA HIS A 269 12.90 14.18 -35.24
C HIS A 269 14.43 14.09 -35.07
N GLY A 270 15.08 13.06 -35.59
CA GLY A 270 16.54 12.91 -35.55
C GLY A 270 17.11 12.67 -34.14
N LEU A 271 16.27 12.23 -33.19
CA LEU A 271 16.73 11.89 -31.84
C LEU A 271 17.53 10.59 -31.84
N THR A 272 18.49 10.46 -30.91
CA THR A 272 19.29 9.25 -30.74
C THR A 272 18.68 8.33 -29.66
N PRO A 273 18.78 7.00 -29.83
CA PRO A 273 18.41 6.02 -28.79
C PRO A 273 19.18 6.20 -27.47
#